data_AF-A0A5R8NL93-F1
#
_entry.id   AF-A0A5R8NL93-F1
#
_cell.length_a   1.000
_cell.length_b   1.000
_cell.length_c   1.000
_cell.angle_alpha   90.00
_cell.angle_beta   90.00
_cell.angle_gamma   90.00
#
_symmetry.space_group_name_H-M   'P 1'
#
loop_
_entity.id
_entity.type
_entity.pdbx_description
1 polymer ?
#
loop_
_entity_poly.entity_id
_entity_poly.type
_entity_poly.pdbx_seq_one_letter_code
_entity_poly.pdbx_strand_id
1 'polypeptide(L)' 'MTTAERLMAKGEVRGMCSALLRQLEFKFGQLPLGVVEAVRAADPAELRLWALRVLTASTLDEIFA' A
#
# COMPACT_ATOMS: atom_id res chain seq x y z
N MET A 1 -2.85 10.26 22.87
CA MET A 1 -2.16 10.52 21.60
C MET A 1 -2.10 12.02 21.36
N THR A 2 -0.90 12.57 21.25
CA THR A 2 -0.64 13.99 20.97
C THR A 2 -0.89 14.32 19.50
N THR A 3 -1.03 15.61 19.16
CA THR A 3 -1.15 16.06 17.76
C THR A 3 0.06 15.65 16.93
N ALA A 4 1.27 15.68 17.52
CA ALA A 4 2.50 15.25 16.86
C ALA A 4 2.46 13.75 16.50
N GLU A 5 2.03 12.89 17.42
CA GLU A 5 1.90 11.45 17.18
C GLU A 5 0.90 11.14 16.04
N ARG A 6 -0.22 11.86 15.97
CA ARG A 6 -1.18 11.72 14.85
C ARG A 6 -0.57 12.09 13.51
N LEU A 7 0.20 13.16 13.46
CA LEU A 7 0.84 13.63 12.23
C LEU A 7 1.93 12.65 11.77
N MET A 8 2.73 12.12 12.70
CA MET A 8 3.75 11.12 12.40
C MET A 8 3.11 9.84 11.86
N ALA A 9 2.08 9.31 12.53
CA ALA A 9 1.37 8.12 12.07
C ALA A 9 0.76 8.32 10.66
N LYS A 10 0.16 9.49 10.39
CA LYS A 10 -0.35 9.81 9.04
C LYS A 10 0.75 9.88 7.99
N GLY A 11 1.91 10.42 8.36
CA GLY A 11 3.09 10.48 7.50
C GLY A 11 3.62 9.09 7.14
N GLU A 12 3.70 8.21 8.12
CA GLU A 12 4.11 6.81 7.95
C GLU A 12 3.19 6.07 6.97
N VAL A 13 1.87 6.15 7.18
CA VAL A 13 0.87 5.51 6.30
C VAL A 13 0.99 6.03 4.87
N ARG A 14 1.09 7.35 4.68
CA ARG A 14 1.27 7.94 3.34
C ARG A 14 2.55 7.45 2.66
N GLY A 15 3.64 7.32 3.42
CA GLY A 15 4.91 6.77 2.94
C GLY A 15 4.77 5.33 2.47
N MET A 16 4.09 4.49 3.26
CA MET A 16 3.80 3.10 2.93
C MET A 16 2.94 2.97 1.67
N CYS A 17 1.83 3.73 1.56
CA CYS A 17 1.01 3.74 0.34
C CYS A 17 1.85 4.10 -0.89
N SER A 18 2.67 5.14 -0.80
CA SER A 18 3.52 5.58 -1.92
C SER A 18 4.58 4.55 -2.30
N ALA A 19 5.14 3.83 -1.34
CA ALA A 19 6.11 2.78 -1.60
C ALA A 19 5.46 1.57 -2.27
N LEU A 20 4.32 1.11 -1.73
CA LEU A 20 3.58 -0.03 -2.26
C LEU A 20 3.08 0.23 -3.69
N LEU A 21 2.53 1.42 -3.97
CA LEU A 21 2.09 1.78 -5.32
C LEU A 21 3.24 1.70 -6.34
N ARG A 22 4.44 2.17 -5.99
CA ARG A 22 5.61 2.05 -6.88
C ARG A 22 6.04 0.61 -7.10
N GLN A 23 5.99 -0.23 -6.06
CA GLN A 23 6.32 -1.66 -6.18
C GLN A 23 5.33 -2.37 -7.10
N LEU A 24 4.04 -2.09 -6.93
CA LEU A 24 2.97 -2.63 -7.78
C LEU A 24 3.12 -2.15 -9.23
N GLU A 25 3.34 -0.85 -9.46
CA GLU A 25 3.56 -0.29 -10.79
C GLU A 25 4.80 -0.89 -11.46
N PHE A 26 5.89 -1.06 -10.71
CA PHE A 26 7.10 -1.69 -11.23
C PHE A 26 6.89 -3.15 -11.63
N LYS A 27 6.13 -3.91 -10.83
CA LYS A 27 5.92 -5.35 -11.04
C LYS A 27 4.87 -5.65 -12.10
N PHE A 28 3.78 -4.88 -12.14
CA PHE A 28 2.60 -5.19 -12.94
C PHE A 28 2.31 -4.16 -14.05
N GLY A 29 3.06 -3.06 -14.11
CA GLY A 29 2.82 -1.96 -15.05
C GLY A 29 1.70 -1.03 -14.59
N GLN A 30 0.98 -0.43 -15.53
CA GLN A 30 -0.09 0.53 -15.21
C GLN A 30 -1.17 -0.12 -14.35
N LEU A 31 -1.40 0.45 -13.16
CA LEU A 31 -2.37 -0.08 -12.22
C LEU A 31 -3.81 0.34 -12.56
N PRO A 32 -4.80 -0.55 -12.39
CA PRO A 32 -6.20 -0.16 -12.42
C PRO A 32 -6.51 0.89 -11.34
N LEU A 33 -7.43 1.81 -11.64
CA LEU A 33 -7.82 2.88 -10.69
C LEU A 33 -8.26 2.31 -9.33
N GLY A 34 -9.06 1.23 -9.34
CA GLY A 34 -9.55 0.60 -8.10
C GLY A 34 -8.43 0.06 -7.21
N VAL A 35 -7.30 -0.36 -7.79
CA VAL A 35 -6.12 -0.80 -7.02
C VAL A 35 -5.45 0.40 -6.35
N VAL A 36 -5.33 1.51 -7.08
CA VAL A 36 -4.75 2.75 -6.52
C VAL A 36 -5.61 3.29 -5.38
N GLU A 37 -6.93 3.23 -5.53
CA GLU A 37 -7.88 3.64 -4.50
C GLU A 37 -7.84 2.74 -3.28
N ALA A 38 -7.81 1.41 -3.48
CA ALA A 38 -7.68 0.43 -2.39
C ALA A 38 -6.43 0.69 -1.56
N VAL A 39 -5.25 0.87 -2.19
CA VAL A 39 -3.99 1.15 -1.47
C VAL A 39 -4.03 2.48 -0.71
N ARG A 40 -4.75 3.48 -1.19
CA ARG A 40 -4.86 4.78 -0.50
C ARG A 40 -5.86 4.75 0.66
N ALA A 41 -6.85 3.86 0.60
CA ALA A 41 -7.88 3.69 1.62
C ALA A 41 -7.50 2.66 2.70
N ALA A 42 -6.52 1.80 2.40
CA ALA A 42 -6.10 0.71 3.27
C ALA A 42 -5.54 1.17 4.62
N ASP A 43 -5.76 0.34 5.63
CA ASP A 43 -5.19 0.54 6.94
C ASP A 43 -3.69 0.13 6.98
N PRO A 44 -2.94 0.52 8.03
CA PRO A 44 -1.52 0.22 8.11
C PRO A 44 -1.19 -1.29 8.13
N ALA A 45 -2.08 -2.13 8.63
CA ALA A 45 -1.88 -3.58 8.68
C ALA A 45 -2.05 -4.22 7.29
N GLU A 46 -3.07 -3.81 6.54
CA GLU A 46 -3.25 -4.19 5.14
C GLU A 46 -2.05 -3.79 4.30
N LEU A 47 -1.57 -2.55 4.44
CA LEU A 47 -0.39 -2.05 3.72
C LEU A 47 0.87 -2.87 4.03
N ARG A 48 1.09 -3.26 5.29
CA ARG A 48 2.22 -4.14 5.66
C ARG A 48 2.10 -5.52 5.04
N LEU A 49 0.89 -6.10 5.05
CA LEU A 49 0.64 -7.41 4.45
C LEU A 49 0.91 -7.40 2.95
N TRP A 50 0.37 -6.40 2.24
CA TRP A 50 0.56 -6.26 0.80
C TRP A 50 2.00 -5.94 0.41
N ALA A 51 2.74 -5.19 1.24
CA ALA A 51 4.17 -4.94 1.04
C ALA A 51 5.04 -6.21 1.14
N LEU A 52 4.57 -7.24 1.86
CA LEU A 52 5.22 -8.56 1.85
C LEU A 52 4.75 -9.40 0.65
N ARG A 53 3.45 -9.42 0.37
CA ARG A 53 2.88 -10.20 -0.73
C ARG A 53 3.38 -9.77 -2.10
N VAL A 54 3.62 -8.48 -2.32
CA VAL A 54 4.15 -7.97 -3.60
C VAL A 54 5.50 -8.61 -3.98
N LEU A 55 6.26 -9.12 -3.00
CA LEU A 55 7.54 -9.78 -3.25
C LEU A 55 7.38 -11.13 -3.98
N THR A 56 6.27 -11.84 -3.77
CA THR A 56 6.09 -13.22 -4.24
C THR A 56 4.87 -13.41 -5.15
N ALA A 57 3.84 -12.58 -5.02
CA ALA A 57 2.59 -12.72 -5.77
C ALA A 57 2.78 -12.53 -7.28
N SER A 58 2.14 -13.38 -8.09
CA SER A 58 2.18 -13.31 -9.55
C SER A 58 1.07 -12.45 -10.14
N THR A 59 0.07 -12.09 -9.34
CA THR A 59 -1.11 -11.32 -9.77
C THR A 59 -1.48 -10.26 -8.72
N LEU A 60 -2.27 -9.27 -9.12
CA LEU A 60 -2.83 -8.28 -8.19
C LEU A 60 -3.82 -8.94 -7.22
N ASP A 61 -4.63 -9.89 -7.68
CA ASP A 61 -5.61 -10.61 -6.84
C ASP A 61 -4.93 -11.36 -5.68
N GLU A 62 -3.78 -12.01 -5.93
CA GLU A 62 -2.98 -12.66 -4.89
C GLU A 62 -2.47 -11.69 -3.81
N ILE A 63 -2.31 -10.40 -4.15
CA ILE A 63 -1.89 -9.37 -3.19
C ILE A 63 -3.07 -8.96 -2.31
N PHE A 64 -4.25 -8.77 -2.90
CA PHE A 64 -5.41 -8.17 -2.23
C PHE A 64 -6.39 -9.18 -1.59
N ALA A 65 -6.21 -10.48 -1.81
CA ALA A 65 -7.02 -11.56 -1.22
C ALA A 65 -6.91 -11.67 0.32
#